data_AF-A0A9E4H4P9-F1
#
_entry.id   AF-A0A9E4H4P9-F1
#
_cell.length_a   1.000
_cell.length_b   1.000
_cell.length_c   1.000
_cell.angle_alpha   90.00
_cell.angle_beta   90.00
_cell.angle_gamma   90.00
#
_symmetry.space_group_name_H-M   'P 1'
#
loop_
_entity.id
_entity.type
_entity.pdbx_description
1 polymer ?
#
loop_
_entity_poly.entity_id
_entity_poly.type
_entity_poly.pdbx_seq_one_letter_code
_entity_poly.pdbx_strand_id
1 'polypeptide(L)'
;MTTAPDLPAAGVQSTADRLQICRRMIIHAREELINGNRLQAGEKAWGAVVQPVKAIAEQRGWQHESHQDIHAVMSQVVLEYGFDSDQAHALAQAFFIGHQNFYENHRSREDLAEMMDRVEDVLPDLIELTAMPPRPFTIASRVQVRRLRRLTGNADLEIGDRSDVGFSLEHGFTDGVGED
;
A
#
# COMPACT_ATOMS: atom_id res chain seq x y z
N MET A 1 2.39 -12.97 31.32
CA MET A 1 3.00 -12.68 30.01
C MET A 1 2.02 -13.16 28.96
N THR A 2 1.39 -12.25 28.21
CA THR A 2 0.52 -12.63 27.09
C THR A 2 1.42 -12.91 25.91
N THR A 3 1.57 -14.19 25.54
CA THR A 3 2.25 -14.57 24.30
C THR A 3 1.49 -13.97 23.12
N ALA A 4 2.18 -13.22 22.26
CA ALA A 4 1.57 -12.71 21.04
C ALA A 4 1.05 -13.90 20.21
N PRO A 5 -0.16 -13.84 19.64
CA PRO A 5 -0.69 -14.92 18.82
C PRO A 5 0.21 -15.17 17.60
N ASP A 6 0.34 -16.45 17.25
CA ASP A 6 1.18 -16.90 16.13
C ASP A 6 0.80 -16.22 14.81
N LEU A 7 1.78 -16.09 13.93
CA LEU A 7 1.54 -15.58 12.58
C LEU A 7 0.63 -16.54 11.80
N PRO A 8 -0.31 -16.01 11.00
CA PRO A 8 -1.08 -16.81 10.08
C PRO A 8 -0.18 -17.45 9.01
N ALA A 9 -0.56 -18.66 8.58
CA ALA A 9 0.20 -19.44 7.61
C ALA A 9 0.30 -18.73 6.24
N ALA A 10 1.31 -19.10 5.44
CA ALA A 10 1.46 -18.60 4.08
C ALA A 10 0.30 -19.08 3.19
N GLY A 11 -0.46 -18.13 2.64
CA GLY A 11 -1.67 -18.36 1.86
C GLY A 11 -2.41 -17.05 1.61
N VAL A 12 -3.68 -17.12 1.19
CA VAL A 12 -4.57 -15.93 1.15
C VAL A 12 -4.78 -15.46 2.59
N GLN A 13 -4.24 -14.28 2.92
CA GLN A 13 -4.35 -13.68 4.24
C GLN A 13 -5.65 -12.87 4.32
N SER A 14 -6.47 -13.11 5.35
CA SER A 14 -7.65 -12.29 5.59
C SER A 14 -7.25 -10.86 5.99
N THR A 15 -8.19 -9.91 5.93
CA THR A 15 -7.97 -8.56 6.50
C THR A 15 -7.50 -8.63 7.95
N ALA A 16 -8.03 -9.52 8.78
CA ALA A 16 -7.61 -9.70 10.17
C ALA A 16 -6.15 -10.15 10.28
N ASP A 17 -5.73 -11.10 9.44
CA ASP A 17 -4.35 -11.59 9.35
C ASP A 17 -3.39 -10.45 8.98
N ARG A 18 -3.74 -9.65 7.97
CA ARG A 18 -2.97 -8.49 7.55
C ARG A 18 -2.81 -7.46 8.68
N LEU A 19 -3.89 -7.17 9.41
CA LEU A 19 -3.86 -6.27 10.56
C LEU A 19 -3.04 -6.83 11.75
N GLN A 20 -3.00 -8.15 11.95
CA GLN A 20 -2.11 -8.78 12.93
C GLN A 20 -0.64 -8.67 12.50
N ILE A 21 -0.33 -8.94 11.23
CA ILE A 21 1.02 -8.81 10.68
C ILE A 21 1.50 -7.35 10.78
N CYS A 22 0.66 -6.38 10.38
CA CYS A 22 0.92 -4.94 10.50
C CYS A 22 1.42 -4.55 11.91
N ARG A 23 0.64 -4.89 12.94
CA ARG A 23 0.95 -4.58 14.34
C ARG A 23 2.26 -5.23 14.80
N ARG A 24 2.54 -6.47 14.39
CA ARG A 24 3.81 -7.14 14.73
C ARG A 24 5.00 -6.54 13.98
N MET A 25 4.81 -6.15 12.73
CA MET A 25 5.87 -5.58 11.90
C MET A 25 6.38 -4.24 12.46
N ILE A 26 5.51 -3.33 12.88
CA ILE A 26 5.96 -2.04 13.43
C ILE A 26 6.66 -2.19 14.79
N ILE A 27 6.18 -3.10 15.66
CA ILE A 27 6.86 -3.45 16.93
C ILE A 27 8.26 -4.00 16.63
N HIS A 28 8.36 -5.00 15.76
CA HIS A 28 9.65 -5.58 15.38
C HIS A 28 10.57 -4.57 14.67
N ALA A 29 10.03 -3.60 13.93
CA ALA A 29 10.83 -2.55 13.28
C ALA A 29 11.57 -1.70 14.34
N ARG A 30 10.88 -1.32 15.42
CA ARG A 30 11.49 -0.63 16.58
C ARG A 30 12.51 -1.52 17.30
N GLU A 31 12.22 -2.80 17.50
CA GLU A 31 13.17 -3.75 18.12
C GLU A 31 14.47 -3.88 17.30
N GLU A 32 14.37 -4.03 15.97
CA GLU A 32 15.52 -4.07 15.07
C GLU A 32 16.31 -2.75 15.11
N LEU A 33 15.64 -1.60 15.19
CA LEU A 33 16.29 -0.28 15.28
C LEU A 33 17.02 -0.10 16.63
N ILE A 34 16.44 -0.58 17.73
CA ILE A 34 17.07 -0.61 19.06
C ILE A 34 18.32 -1.49 19.04
N ASN A 35 18.25 -2.65 18.38
CA ASN A 35 19.36 -3.59 18.20
C ASN A 35 20.39 -3.15 17.14
N GLY A 36 20.21 -1.99 16.50
CA GLY A 36 21.12 -1.42 15.50
C GLY A 36 20.99 -2.00 14.08
N ASN A 37 20.02 -2.89 13.84
CA ASN A 37 19.79 -3.56 12.56
C ASN A 37 18.95 -2.69 11.61
N ARG A 38 19.56 -1.59 11.14
CA ARG A 38 18.93 -0.56 10.29
C ARG A 38 18.24 -1.11 9.02
N LEU A 39 18.78 -2.16 8.42
CA LEU A 39 18.21 -2.81 7.23
C LEU A 39 16.85 -3.43 7.53
N GLN A 40 16.79 -4.27 8.57
CA GLN A 40 15.57 -4.96 8.98
C GLN A 40 14.56 -4.02 9.66
N ALA A 41 15.03 -2.97 10.32
CA ALA A 41 14.20 -1.89 10.83
C ALA A 41 13.39 -1.22 9.71
N GLY A 42 14.07 -0.76 8.64
CA GLY A 42 13.41 -0.13 7.50
C GLY A 42 12.43 -1.05 6.77
N GLU A 43 12.85 -2.28 6.48
CA GLU A 43 12.01 -3.25 5.76
C GLU A 43 10.77 -3.67 6.55
N LYS A 44 10.87 -3.82 7.88
CA LYS A 44 9.70 -4.13 8.71
C LYS A 44 8.74 -2.95 8.87
N ALA A 45 9.26 -1.71 8.95
CA ALA A 45 8.40 -0.53 8.95
C ALA A 45 7.63 -0.40 7.62
N TRP A 46 8.29 -0.61 6.49
CA TRP A 46 7.64 -0.74 5.18
C TRP A 46 6.56 -1.83 5.19
N GLY A 47 6.93 -3.04 5.62
CA GLY A 47 6.02 -4.17 5.74
C GLY A 47 4.79 -3.89 6.60
N ALA A 48 4.90 -3.07 7.65
CA ALA A 48 3.78 -2.65 8.47
C ALA A 48 2.74 -1.84 7.68
N VAL A 49 3.19 -0.91 6.82
CA VAL A 49 2.33 -0.09 5.95
C VAL A 49 1.74 -0.91 4.80
N VAL A 50 2.51 -1.85 4.23
CA VAL A 50 2.07 -2.70 3.10
C VAL A 50 0.84 -3.54 3.46
N GLN A 51 0.73 -4.04 4.68
CA GLN A 51 -0.37 -4.96 5.05
C GLN A 51 -1.78 -4.34 5.02
N PRO A 52 -2.09 -3.21 5.68
CA PRO A 52 -3.38 -2.56 5.53
C PRO A 52 -3.62 -2.09 4.09
N VAL A 53 -2.57 -1.68 3.36
CA VAL A 53 -2.67 -1.34 1.93
C VAL A 53 -3.07 -2.54 1.07
N LYS A 54 -2.54 -3.74 1.32
CA LYS A 54 -3.00 -4.97 0.67
C LYS A 54 -4.46 -5.29 1.03
N ALA A 55 -4.85 -5.16 2.31
CA ALA A 55 -6.25 -5.36 2.72
C ALA A 55 -7.22 -4.38 2.04
N ILE A 56 -6.82 -3.11 1.91
CA ILE A 56 -7.54 -2.07 1.18
C ILE A 56 -7.73 -2.46 -0.29
N ALA A 57 -6.67 -2.99 -0.93
CA ALA A 57 -6.68 -3.40 -2.32
C ALA A 57 -7.60 -4.61 -2.56
N GLU A 58 -7.48 -5.66 -1.74
CA GLU A 58 -8.32 -6.87 -1.81
C GLU A 58 -9.81 -6.53 -1.73
N GLN A 59 -10.20 -5.69 -0.78
CA GLN A 59 -11.59 -5.24 -0.61
C GLN A 59 -12.13 -4.41 -1.77
N ARG A 60 -11.23 -3.84 -2.60
CA ARG A 60 -11.55 -3.01 -3.76
C ARG A 60 -11.36 -3.76 -5.09
N GLY A 61 -10.93 -5.04 -5.06
CA GLY A 61 -10.59 -5.82 -6.25
C GLY A 61 -9.35 -5.30 -6.99
N TRP A 62 -8.48 -4.55 -6.32
CA TRP A 62 -7.30 -3.93 -6.91
C TRP A 62 -6.08 -4.87 -6.87
N GLN A 63 -5.23 -4.79 -7.89
CA GLN A 63 -3.94 -5.49 -7.91
C GLN A 63 -3.03 -4.97 -6.77
N HIS A 64 -2.23 -5.87 -6.19
CA HIS A 64 -1.38 -5.56 -5.01
C HIS A 64 -0.15 -6.48 -4.88
N GLU A 65 0.31 -7.10 -5.96
CA GLU A 65 1.37 -8.13 -5.88
C GLU A 65 2.78 -7.58 -6.08
N SER A 66 2.94 -6.52 -6.87
CA SER A 66 4.21 -5.84 -7.08
C SER A 66 4.33 -4.55 -6.26
N HIS A 67 5.57 -4.05 -6.10
CA HIS A 67 5.81 -2.73 -5.49
C HIS A 67 5.13 -1.59 -6.28
N GLN A 68 4.99 -1.73 -7.60
CA GLN A 68 4.27 -0.78 -8.44
C GLN A 68 2.78 -0.76 -8.09
N ASP A 69 2.17 -1.93 -7.86
CA ASP A 69 0.77 -2.04 -7.47
C ASP A 69 0.54 -1.41 -6.09
N ILE A 70 1.39 -1.72 -5.11
CA ILE A 70 1.34 -1.12 -3.77
C ILE A 70 1.44 0.42 -3.83
N HIS A 71 2.38 0.95 -4.62
CA HIS A 71 2.50 2.40 -4.82
C HIS A 71 1.25 3.00 -5.49
N ALA A 72 0.64 2.29 -6.45
CA ALA A 72 -0.61 2.70 -7.06
C ALA A 72 -1.75 2.74 -6.04
N VAL A 73 -1.93 1.68 -5.23
CA VAL A 73 -2.95 1.63 -4.17
C VAL A 73 -2.75 2.76 -3.15
N MET A 74 -1.53 2.98 -2.66
CA MET A 74 -1.22 4.10 -1.76
C MET A 74 -1.60 5.46 -2.37
N SER A 75 -1.26 5.66 -3.65
CA SER A 75 -1.62 6.89 -4.38
C SER A 75 -3.14 7.09 -4.47
N GLN A 76 -3.91 6.02 -4.70
CA GLN A 76 -5.37 6.11 -4.72
C GLN A 76 -5.96 6.32 -3.33
N VAL A 77 -5.40 5.70 -2.28
CA VAL A 77 -5.82 5.90 -0.88
C VAL A 77 -5.69 7.37 -0.48
N VAL A 78 -4.53 7.98 -0.74
CA VAL A 78 -4.29 9.40 -0.43
C VAL A 78 -5.34 10.30 -1.09
N LEU A 79 -5.67 10.04 -2.36
CA LEU A 79 -6.65 10.80 -3.13
C LEU A 79 -8.10 10.55 -2.70
N GLU A 80 -8.48 9.29 -2.42
CA GLU A 80 -9.85 8.88 -2.07
C GLU A 80 -10.26 9.34 -0.67
N TYR A 81 -9.32 9.34 0.28
CA TYR A 81 -9.59 9.67 1.68
C TYR A 81 -9.20 11.08 2.07
N GLY A 82 -8.51 11.81 1.19
CA GLY A 82 -8.10 13.18 1.42
C GLY A 82 -7.00 13.28 2.49
N PHE A 83 -6.06 12.33 2.48
CA PHE A 83 -4.90 12.38 3.37
C PHE A 83 -4.14 13.70 3.15
N ASP A 84 -3.70 14.31 4.24
CA ASP A 84 -2.93 15.55 4.18
C ASP A 84 -1.51 15.31 3.65
N SER A 85 -0.72 16.40 3.56
CA SER A 85 0.66 16.32 3.09
C SER A 85 1.53 15.41 3.94
N ASP A 86 1.28 15.32 5.24
CA ASP A 86 2.16 14.70 6.21
C ASP A 86 1.86 13.19 6.28
N GLN A 87 0.58 12.81 6.26
CA GLN A 87 0.12 11.44 6.04
C GLN A 87 0.62 10.90 4.69
N ALA A 88 0.44 11.65 3.59
CA ALA A 88 0.93 11.25 2.27
C ALA A 88 2.47 11.12 2.24
N HIS A 89 3.18 12.00 2.95
CA HIS A 89 4.64 11.94 3.06
C HIS A 89 5.11 10.75 3.91
N ALA A 90 4.38 10.37 4.97
CA ALA A 90 4.67 9.19 5.78
C ALA A 90 4.65 7.91 4.93
N LEU A 91 3.63 7.73 4.08
CA LEU A 91 3.54 6.58 3.16
C LEU A 91 4.70 6.55 2.16
N ALA A 92 5.09 7.71 1.62
CA ALA A 92 6.22 7.83 0.72
C ALA A 92 7.56 7.53 1.44
N GLN A 93 7.76 8.04 2.66
CA GLN A 93 8.97 7.76 3.45
C GLN A 93 9.10 6.28 3.81
N ALA A 94 8.00 5.58 4.13
CA ALA A 94 8.04 4.14 4.39
C ALA A 94 8.67 3.36 3.22
N PHE A 95 8.46 3.81 1.98
CA PHE A 95 9.13 3.25 0.79
C PHE A 95 10.58 3.76 0.63
N PHE A 96 10.81 5.08 0.57
CA PHE A 96 12.13 5.66 0.23
C PHE A 96 13.17 5.64 1.37
N ILE A 97 12.73 5.53 2.63
CA ILE A 97 13.58 5.46 3.82
C ILE A 97 13.53 4.04 4.42
N GLY A 98 12.38 3.37 4.39
CA GLY A 98 12.24 1.99 4.85
C GLY A 98 12.75 0.99 3.82
N HIS A 99 11.94 0.69 2.80
CA HIS A 99 12.21 -0.37 1.81
C HIS A 99 13.50 -0.16 1.02
N GLN A 100 13.73 1.04 0.47
CA GLN A 100 14.92 1.33 -0.32
C GLN A 100 16.22 1.17 0.50
N ASN A 101 16.17 1.47 1.80
CA ASN A 101 17.32 1.29 2.69
C ASN A 101 17.69 -0.19 2.89
N PHE A 102 16.76 -1.13 2.73
CA PHE A 102 17.08 -2.56 2.78
C PHE A 102 18.13 -2.96 1.72
N TYR A 103 18.09 -2.31 0.55
CA TYR A 103 19.03 -2.55 -0.55
C TYR A 103 20.27 -1.65 -0.49
N GLU A 104 20.12 -0.40 -0.03
CA GLU A 104 21.17 0.63 -0.14
C GLU A 104 21.96 0.90 1.16
N ASN A 105 21.44 0.51 2.33
CA ASN A 105 22.07 0.62 3.65
C ASN A 105 22.60 2.02 4.06
N HIS A 106 22.07 3.09 3.46
CA HIS A 106 22.63 4.43 3.58
C HIS A 106 21.93 5.32 4.62
N ARG A 107 20.72 4.96 5.11
CA ARG A 107 19.94 5.79 6.04
C ARG A 107 20.52 5.80 7.45
N SER A 108 20.41 6.94 8.14
CA SER A 108 20.84 7.07 9.53
C SER A 108 19.89 6.31 10.49
N ARG A 109 20.23 6.22 11.78
CA ARG A 109 19.30 5.67 12.79
C ARG A 109 18.13 6.64 13.01
N GLU A 110 18.44 7.92 12.92
CA GLU A 110 17.58 9.06 13.15
C GLU A 110 16.54 9.18 12.04
N ASP A 111 16.94 9.03 10.77
CA ASP A 111 16.04 8.99 9.60
C ASP A 111 14.99 7.87 9.75
N LEU A 112 15.45 6.69 10.21
CA LEU A 112 14.60 5.52 10.41
C LEU A 112 13.68 5.69 11.63
N ALA A 113 14.12 6.37 12.69
CA ALA A 113 13.29 6.69 13.84
C ALA A 113 12.16 7.66 13.45
N GLU A 114 12.49 8.78 12.79
CA GLU A 114 11.50 9.78 12.37
C GLU A 114 10.48 9.21 11.37
N MET A 115 10.95 8.38 10.42
CA MET A 115 10.06 7.67 9.50
C MET A 115 9.13 6.71 10.24
N MET A 116 9.61 5.98 11.25
CA MET A 116 8.76 5.11 12.06
C MET A 116 7.75 5.88 12.91
N ASP A 117 8.12 7.04 13.46
CA ASP A 117 7.18 7.91 14.18
C ASP A 117 6.01 8.31 13.26
N ARG A 118 6.33 8.81 12.06
CA ARG A 118 5.34 9.17 11.02
C ARG A 118 4.50 7.97 10.53
N VAL A 119 5.10 6.77 10.46
CA VAL A 119 4.38 5.53 10.12
C VAL A 119 3.40 5.15 11.23
N GLU A 120 3.81 5.23 12.50
CA GLU A 120 2.94 4.94 13.64
C GLU A 120 1.76 5.92 13.73
N ASP A 121 1.95 7.18 13.35
CA ASP A 121 0.89 8.19 13.29
C ASP A 121 -0.16 7.91 12.19
N VAL A 122 0.24 7.46 10.99
CA VAL A 122 -0.70 7.22 9.85
C VAL A 122 -1.31 5.81 9.83
N LEU A 123 -0.74 4.86 10.59
CA LEU A 123 -1.25 3.48 10.65
C LEU A 123 -2.70 3.37 11.15
N PRO A 124 -3.16 4.08 12.20
CA PRO A 124 -4.56 4.05 12.64
C PRO A 124 -5.54 4.37 11.52
N ASP A 125 -5.28 5.41 10.73
CA ASP A 125 -6.12 5.80 9.60
C ASP A 125 -6.15 4.68 8.55
N LEU A 126 -4.99 4.20 8.10
CA LEU A 126 -4.90 3.08 7.15
C LEU A 126 -5.65 1.82 7.64
N ILE A 127 -5.62 1.55 8.95
CA ILE A 127 -6.33 0.42 9.56
C ILE A 127 -7.85 0.67 9.52
N GLU A 128 -8.33 1.87 9.83
CA GLU A 128 -9.76 2.21 9.69
C GLU A 128 -10.24 2.06 8.24
N LEU A 129 -9.42 2.44 7.26
CA LEU A 129 -9.72 2.27 5.83
C LEU A 129 -9.88 0.81 5.38
N THR A 130 -9.41 -0.17 6.17
CA THR A 130 -9.70 -1.61 5.95
C THR A 130 -11.09 -2.05 6.45
N ALA A 131 -11.88 -1.15 7.03
CA ALA A 131 -13.28 -1.39 7.39
C ALA A 131 -14.25 -0.45 6.63
N MET A 132 -13.74 0.59 5.97
CA MET A 132 -14.57 1.53 5.23
C MET A 132 -14.95 1.00 3.83
N PRO A 133 -16.21 1.15 3.40
CA PRO A 133 -16.54 0.97 1.99
C PRO A 133 -15.79 2.02 1.13
N PRO A 134 -15.44 1.69 -0.12
CA PRO A 134 -14.74 2.63 -0.99
C PRO A 134 -15.55 3.91 -1.22
N ARG A 135 -15.00 5.07 -0.84
CA ARG A 135 -15.67 6.37 -0.91
C ARG A 135 -15.85 6.81 -2.37
N PRO A 136 -17.04 7.28 -2.82
CA PRO A 136 -17.27 7.82 -4.14
C PRO A 136 -16.10 8.58 -4.75
N PHE A 137 -15.50 7.98 -5.78
CA PHE A 137 -14.20 8.40 -6.27
C PHE A 137 -14.39 9.68 -7.07
N THR A 138 -13.89 10.80 -6.55
CA THR A 138 -13.69 12.00 -7.37
C THR A 138 -12.43 11.78 -8.21
N ILE A 139 -12.48 10.84 -9.18
CA ILE A 139 -11.32 10.55 -10.04
C ILE A 139 -11.00 11.80 -10.84
N ALA A 140 -9.85 12.38 -10.48
CA ALA A 140 -8.98 13.14 -11.35
C ALA A 140 -9.47 14.51 -11.85
N SER A 141 -8.55 15.47 -11.78
CA SER A 141 -8.55 16.57 -12.74
C SER A 141 -8.54 16.02 -14.18
N ARG A 142 -9.10 16.77 -15.15
CA ARG A 142 -9.13 16.37 -16.58
C ARG A 142 -7.77 15.93 -17.15
N VAL A 143 -6.66 16.34 -16.53
CA VAL A 143 -5.29 15.94 -16.89
C VAL A 143 -4.99 14.48 -16.53
N GLN A 144 -5.36 14.03 -15.32
CA GLN A 144 -5.10 12.68 -14.83
C GLN A 144 -5.95 11.65 -15.59
N VAL A 145 -7.23 11.92 -15.86
CA VAL A 145 -8.06 11.07 -16.75
C VAL A 145 -7.39 10.90 -18.11
N ARG A 146 -6.99 12.00 -18.76
CA ARG A 146 -6.29 11.98 -20.06
C ARG A 146 -4.94 11.24 -20.04
N ARG A 147 -4.30 11.10 -18.87
CA ARG A 147 -3.09 10.30 -18.70
C ARG A 147 -3.43 8.81 -18.55
N LEU A 148 -4.41 8.48 -17.73
CA LEU A 148 -4.87 7.09 -17.50
C LEU A 148 -5.44 6.47 -18.78
N ARG A 149 -6.28 7.20 -19.54
CA ARG A 149 -6.80 6.73 -20.85
C ARG A 149 -5.68 6.34 -21.83
N ARG A 150 -4.53 7.05 -21.81
CA ARG A 150 -3.36 6.72 -22.65
C ARG A 150 -2.55 5.54 -22.15
N LEU A 151 -2.38 5.41 -20.83
CA LEU A 151 -1.58 4.34 -20.23
C LEU A 151 -2.30 2.98 -20.23
N THR A 152 -3.63 2.99 -20.16
CA THR A 152 -4.46 1.77 -20.07
C THR A 152 -5.16 1.41 -21.38
N GLY A 153 -5.17 2.31 -22.36
CA GLY A 153 -5.98 2.16 -23.58
C GLY A 153 -7.49 2.32 -23.38
N ASN A 154 -7.99 2.35 -22.13
CA ASN A 154 -9.40 2.50 -21.81
C ASN A 154 -9.86 3.94 -22.09
N ALA A 155 -10.66 4.12 -23.15
CA ALA A 155 -11.14 5.43 -23.59
C ALA A 155 -12.27 6.00 -22.72
N ASP A 156 -12.90 5.18 -21.88
CA ASP A 156 -14.21 5.44 -21.25
C ASP A 156 -14.09 5.89 -19.78
N LEU A 157 -12.87 6.02 -19.25
CA LEU A 157 -12.61 6.56 -17.91
C LEU A 157 -13.13 8.00 -17.78
N GLU A 158 -14.18 8.25 -16.98
CA GLU A 158 -14.79 9.58 -16.79
C GLU A 158 -14.44 10.22 -15.44
N ILE A 159 -14.92 11.46 -15.22
CA ILE A 159 -14.86 12.18 -13.92
C ILE A 159 -16.27 12.15 -13.32
N GLY A 160 -16.54 11.28 -12.36
CA GLY A 160 -17.90 11.17 -11.80
C GLY A 160 -18.09 10.04 -10.79
N ASP A 161 -19.27 10.07 -10.17
CA ASP A 161 -19.69 9.25 -9.02
C ASP A 161 -19.71 7.72 -9.31
N ARG A 162 -19.60 6.90 -8.26
CA ARG A 162 -18.87 5.61 -8.29
C ARG A 162 -19.74 4.36 -8.46
N SER A 163 -20.96 4.45 -8.98
CA SER A 163 -21.88 3.29 -9.04
C SER A 163 -21.39 2.13 -9.92
N ASP A 164 -20.64 2.40 -11.00
CA ASP A 164 -20.57 1.47 -12.13
C ASP A 164 -19.16 0.95 -12.52
N VAL A 165 -18.09 1.35 -11.82
CA VAL A 165 -16.72 0.88 -12.12
C VAL A 165 -16.35 -0.42 -11.38
N GLY A 166 -17.00 -1.51 -11.78
CA GLY A 166 -16.54 -2.88 -11.53
C GLY A 166 -15.24 -3.15 -12.30
N PHE A 167 -14.10 -2.89 -11.68
CA PHE A 167 -12.78 -3.02 -12.31
C PHE A 167 -12.30 -4.47 -12.29
N SER A 168 -12.63 -5.24 -13.33
CA SER A 168 -12.07 -6.59 -13.56
C SER A 168 -11.03 -6.55 -14.68
N LEU A 169 -9.76 -6.79 -14.35
CA LEU A 169 -8.66 -6.91 -15.31
C LEU A 169 -8.40 -8.40 -15.63
N GLU A 170 -9.27 -9.02 -16.43
CA GLU A 170 -8.90 -10.30 -17.06
C GLU A 170 -7.84 -10.06 -18.14
N HIS A 171 -6.59 -10.41 -17.83
CA HIS A 171 -5.49 -10.41 -18.80
C HIS A 171 -5.58 -11.65 -19.70
N GLY A 172 -6.42 -11.57 -20.73
CA GLY A 172 -6.48 -12.55 -21.81
C GLY A 172 -5.23 -12.48 -22.69
N PHE A 173 -4.19 -13.24 -22.34
CA PHE A 173 -3.06 -13.48 -23.25
C PHE A 173 -3.42 -14.60 -24.23
N THR A 174 -3.84 -14.23 -25.44
CA THR A 174 -3.98 -15.18 -26.55
C THR A 174 -3.03 -14.76 -27.67
N ASP A 175 -1.93 -15.49 -27.81
CA ASP A 175 -1.06 -15.39 -28.99
C ASP A 175 -1.83 -15.86 -30.23
N GLY A 176 -2.38 -14.90 -30.97
CA GLY A 176 -2.95 -15.13 -32.30
C GLY A 176 -1.85 -15.06 -33.36
N VAL A 177 -1.44 -16.22 -33.89
CA VAL A 177 -0.60 -16.30 -35.09
C VAL A 177 -1.32 -17.10 -36.18
N GLY A 178 -1.74 -16.39 -37.24
CA GLY A 178 -1.95 -16.96 -38.57
C GLY A 178 -3.33 -17.55 -38.87
N GLU A 179 -4.07 -16.86 -39.74
CA GLU A 179 -5.02 -17.50 -40.67
C GLU A 179 -4.28 -18.04 -41.90
N ASP A 180 -4.99 -18.84 -42.71
CA ASP A 180 -4.61 -19.56 -43.96
C ASP A 180 -3.84 -20.90 -43.83
#